data_AF-A0A7X7CD62-F1
#
_entry.id   AF-A0A7X7CD62-F1
#
_cell.length_a   1.000
_cell.length_b   1.000
_cell.length_c   1.000
_cell.angle_alpha   90.00
_cell.angle_beta   90.00
_cell.angle_gamma   90.00
#
_symmetry.space_group_name_H-M   'P 1'
#
loop_
_entity.id
_entity.type
_entity.pdbx_description
1 polymer ?
#
loop_
_entity_poly.entity_id
_entity_poly.type
_entity_poly.pdbx_seq_one_letter_code
_entity_poly.pdbx_strand_id
1 'polypeptide(L)'
;MTWVGWTVLAVAAVVAAVAAVVALAWVRAHSRALTLNTEVLRTGAMLDRALRSRALAALELAHSVHVDPATSLILTDIAGRCLEAVGVELAGVDAPSSSEVMRGRALAESELSRGLRVIVPQLRDTADRETGEKLDQLEERWRMVATARTLHNSRVAQAIGVRNSPAGRLAGVRTPVPVTFDMDDALPEGHA
;
A
#
# COMPACT_ATOMS: atom_id res chain seq x y z
N MET A 1 37.06 -50.22 -20.70
CA MET A 1 36.40 -48.96 -20.33
C MET A 1 37.28 -48.28 -19.29
N THR A 2 38.03 -47.25 -19.68
CA THR A 2 39.06 -46.66 -18.84
C THR A 2 38.43 -45.92 -17.66
N TRP A 3 39.08 -45.97 -16.50
CA TRP A 3 38.69 -45.29 -15.27
C TRP A 3 38.40 -43.80 -15.50
N VAL A 4 39.12 -43.19 -16.46
CA VAL A 4 38.95 -41.82 -16.96
C VAL A 4 37.56 -41.54 -17.55
N GLY A 5 36.95 -42.50 -18.25
CA GLY A 5 35.62 -42.34 -18.84
C GLY A 5 34.51 -42.21 -17.78
N TRP A 6 34.63 -42.99 -16.70
CA TRP A 6 33.69 -42.94 -15.57
C TRP A 6 33.82 -41.63 -14.79
N THR A 7 35.03 -41.12 -14.59
CA THR A 7 35.24 -39.83 -13.92
C THR A 7 34.68 -38.66 -14.74
N VAL A 8 34.83 -38.67 -16.07
CA VAL A 8 34.28 -37.62 -16.94
C VAL A 8 32.74 -37.63 -16.90
N LEU A 9 32.12 -38.81 -16.95
CA LEU A 9 30.67 -38.94 -16.83
C LEU A 9 30.16 -38.48 -15.45
N ALA A 10 30.88 -38.83 -14.38
CA ALA A 10 30.52 -38.39 -13.03
C ALA A 10 30.60 -36.86 -12.90
N VAL A 11 31.67 -36.23 -13.39
CA VAL A 11 31.79 -34.76 -13.38
C VAL A 11 30.71 -34.10 -14.23
N ALA A 12 30.44 -34.61 -15.43
CA ALA A 12 29.38 -34.09 -16.29
C ALA A 12 27.99 -34.19 -15.62
N ALA A 13 27.70 -35.30 -14.94
CA ALA A 13 26.46 -35.47 -14.18
C ALA A 13 26.34 -34.48 -13.01
N VAL A 14 27.43 -34.24 -12.26
CA VAL A 14 27.46 -33.25 -11.18
C VAL A 14 27.23 -31.84 -11.74
N VAL A 15 27.89 -31.48 -12.83
CA VAL A 15 27.71 -30.17 -13.48
C VAL A 15 26.26 -30.01 -13.97
N ALA A 16 25.68 -31.03 -14.59
CA ALA A 16 24.29 -31.02 -15.04
C ALA A 16 23.31 -30.88 -13.85
N ALA A 17 23.56 -31.58 -12.74
CA ALA A 17 22.75 -31.46 -11.54
C ALA A 17 22.82 -30.05 -10.93
N VAL A 18 24.02 -29.46 -10.85
CA VAL A 18 24.21 -28.08 -10.37
C VAL A 18 23.50 -27.08 -11.30
N ALA A 19 23.64 -27.24 -12.62
CA ALA A 19 22.94 -26.40 -13.59
C ALA A 19 21.41 -26.50 -13.47
N ALA A 20 20.88 -27.70 -13.25
CA ALA A 20 19.44 -27.91 -13.03
C ALA A 20 18.94 -27.22 -11.75
N VAL A 21 19.71 -27.30 -10.65
CA VAL A 21 19.38 -26.60 -9.39
C VAL A 21 19.37 -25.08 -9.59
N VAL A 22 20.37 -24.53 -10.30
CA VAL A 22 20.45 -23.10 -10.61
C VAL A 22 19.28 -22.66 -11.50
N ALA A 23 18.97 -23.41 -12.56
CA ALA A 23 17.85 -23.13 -13.45
C ALA A 23 16.51 -23.13 -12.69
N LEU A 24 16.31 -24.12 -11.81
CA LEU A 24 15.11 -24.21 -11.00
C LEU A 24 14.99 -23.06 -9.99
N ALA A 25 16.10 -22.66 -9.37
CA ALA A 25 16.14 -21.49 -8.50
C ALA A 25 15.81 -20.20 -9.24
N TRP A 26 16.32 -20.05 -10.48
CA TRP A 26 16.05 -18.91 -11.36
C TRP A 26 14.57 -18.83 -11.77
N VAL A 27 13.98 -19.93 -12.25
CA VAL A 27 12.55 -19.98 -12.63
C VAL A 27 11.65 -19.66 -11.44
N ARG A 28 11.98 -20.18 -10.24
CA ARG A 28 11.22 -19.89 -9.02
C ARG A 28 11.33 -18.44 -8.57
N ALA A 29 12.50 -17.82 -8.69
CA ALA A 29 12.66 -16.41 -8.37
C ALA A 29 11.87 -15.51 -9.34
N HIS A 30 11.90 -15.85 -10.64
CA HIS A 30 11.18 -15.12 -11.67
C HIS A 30 9.66 -15.20 -11.50
N SER A 31 9.10 -16.40 -11.28
CA SER A 31 7.66 -16.56 -11.09
C SER A 31 7.16 -15.86 -9.82
N ARG A 32 7.93 -15.95 -8.72
CA ARG A 32 7.63 -15.21 -7.49
C ARG A 32 7.63 -13.70 -7.69
N ALA A 33 8.58 -13.16 -8.44
CA ALA A 33 8.63 -11.73 -8.72
C ALA A 33 7.37 -11.24 -9.46
N LEU A 34 6.89 -12.02 -10.45
CA LEU A 34 5.68 -11.68 -11.19
C LEU A 34 4.42 -11.74 -10.30
N THR A 35 4.27 -12.80 -9.51
CA THR A 35 3.14 -12.94 -8.59
C THR A 35 3.13 -11.81 -7.56
N LEU A 36 4.27 -11.47 -6.97
CA LEU A 36 4.38 -10.39 -6.00
C LEU A 36 4.05 -9.02 -6.61
N ASN A 37 4.44 -8.77 -7.86
CA ASN A 37 4.08 -7.52 -8.53
C ASN A 37 2.55 -7.39 -8.66
N THR A 38 1.86 -8.45 -9.11
CA THR A 38 0.40 -8.47 -9.19
C THR A 38 -0.25 -8.31 -7.81
N GLU A 39 0.33 -8.91 -6.77
CA GLU A 39 -0.15 -8.74 -5.38
C GLU A 39 0.03 -7.31 -4.86
N VAL A 40 1.15 -6.66 -5.16
CA VAL A 40 1.40 -5.26 -4.80
C VAL A 40 0.38 -4.34 -5.48
N LEU A 41 0.11 -4.53 -6.77
CA LEU A 41 -0.92 -3.78 -7.49
C LEU A 41 -2.31 -4.00 -6.87
N ARG A 42 -2.65 -5.25 -6.58
CA ARG A 42 -3.95 -5.62 -6.01
C ARG A 42 -4.16 -5.01 -4.62
N THR A 43 -3.14 -5.06 -3.77
CA THR A 43 -3.18 -4.44 -2.43
C THR A 43 -3.15 -2.91 -2.51
N GLY A 44 -2.45 -2.33 -3.49
CA GLY A 44 -2.50 -0.90 -3.78
C GLY A 44 -3.89 -0.41 -4.18
N ALA A 45 -4.60 -1.15 -5.03
CA ALA A 45 -5.99 -0.86 -5.39
C ALA A 45 -6.96 -0.98 -4.20
N MET A 46 -6.73 -1.95 -3.31
CA MET A 46 -7.50 -2.06 -2.05
C MET A 46 -7.28 -0.86 -1.14
N LEU A 47 -6.03 -0.43 -0.98
CA LEU A 47 -5.67 0.76 -0.20
C LEU A 47 -6.32 2.01 -0.80
N ASP A 48 -6.23 2.21 -2.12
CA ASP A 48 -6.86 3.34 -2.81
C ASP A 48 -8.38 3.42 -2.57
N ARG A 49 -9.05 2.27 -2.58
CA ARG A 49 -10.49 2.20 -2.27
C ARG A 49 -10.79 2.58 -0.83
N ALA A 50 -9.99 2.10 0.12
CA ALA A 50 -10.15 2.42 1.54
C ALA A 50 -9.95 3.93 1.79
N LEU A 51 -8.92 4.52 1.18
CA LEU A 51 -8.63 5.95 1.27
C LEU A 51 -9.78 6.80 0.71
N ARG A 52 -10.27 6.49 -0.50
CA ARG A 52 -11.42 7.18 -1.09
C ARG A 52 -12.69 7.02 -0.24
N SER A 53 -12.93 5.83 0.30
CA SER A 53 -14.07 5.59 1.19
C SER A 53 -14.00 6.43 2.46
N ARG A 54 -12.80 6.66 3.02
CA ARG A 54 -12.61 7.52 4.20
C ARG A 54 -12.81 8.99 3.84
N ALA A 55 -12.28 9.45 2.71
CA ALA A 55 -12.46 10.82 2.24
C ALA A 55 -13.95 11.14 1.96
N LEU A 56 -14.70 10.19 1.40
CA LEU A 56 -16.15 10.33 1.22
C LEU A 56 -16.90 10.41 2.56
N ALA A 57 -16.55 9.55 3.52
CA ALA A 57 -17.14 9.63 4.87
C ALA A 57 -16.83 10.97 5.56
N ALA A 58 -15.63 11.51 5.37
CA ALA A 58 -15.28 12.85 5.87
C ALA A 58 -16.08 13.96 5.18
N LEU A 59 -16.37 13.83 3.88
CA LEU A 59 -17.21 14.77 3.14
C LEU A 59 -18.68 14.70 3.58
N GLU A 60 -19.19 13.51 3.86
CA GLU A 60 -20.53 13.33 4.45
C GLU A 60 -20.61 13.96 5.85
N LEU A 61 -19.53 13.83 6.65
CA LEU A 61 -19.42 14.49 7.95
C LEU A 61 -19.36 16.01 7.82
N ALA A 62 -18.63 16.54 6.83
CA ALA A 62 -18.49 17.98 6.57
C ALA A 62 -19.84 18.66 6.30
N HIS A 63 -20.80 17.93 5.74
CA HIS A 63 -22.16 18.42 5.47
C HIS A 63 -23.18 18.08 6.58
N SER A 64 -22.71 17.63 7.75
CA SER A 64 -23.59 17.40 8.91
C SER A 64 -23.96 18.72 9.59
N VAL A 65 -25.12 18.73 10.25
CA VAL A 65 -25.71 19.93 10.87
C VAL A 65 -24.85 20.49 12.01
N HIS A 66 -24.08 19.63 12.68
CA HIS A 66 -23.27 20.01 13.85
C HIS A 66 -21.91 20.62 13.48
N VAL A 67 -21.54 20.61 12.20
CA VAL A 67 -20.31 21.23 11.70
C VAL A 67 -20.58 22.68 11.35
N ASP A 68 -19.82 23.60 11.93
CA ASP A 68 -19.95 25.02 11.59
C ASP A 68 -19.53 25.28 10.12
N PRO A 69 -20.04 26.34 9.48
CA PRO A 69 -19.76 26.60 8.07
C PRO A 69 -18.28 26.75 7.73
N ALA A 70 -17.45 27.28 8.63
CA ALA A 70 -16.02 27.44 8.36
C ALA A 70 -15.31 26.09 8.37
N THR A 71 -15.59 25.25 9.37
CA THR A 71 -15.08 23.88 9.44
C THR A 71 -15.57 23.01 8.27
N SER A 72 -16.83 23.18 7.85
CA SER A 72 -17.41 22.48 6.69
C SER A 72 -16.64 22.78 5.40
N LEU A 73 -16.30 24.05 5.15
CA LEU A 73 -15.53 24.46 3.98
C LEU A 73 -14.11 23.88 4.00
N ILE A 74 -13.43 23.95 5.16
CA ILE A 74 -12.07 23.43 5.32
C ILE A 74 -12.05 21.91 5.12
N LEU A 75 -13.00 21.19 5.74
CA LEU A 75 -13.04 19.73 5.65
C LEU A 75 -13.41 19.26 4.24
N THR A 76 -14.33 19.97 3.57
CA THR A 76 -14.68 19.72 2.16
C THR A 76 -13.47 19.91 1.24
N ASP A 77 -12.69 20.97 1.42
CA ASP A 77 -11.46 21.21 0.65
C ASP A 77 -10.43 20.09 0.86
N ILE A 78 -10.12 19.76 2.12
CA ILE A 78 -9.12 18.73 2.43
C ILE A 78 -9.57 17.35 1.91
N ALA A 79 -10.85 17.00 2.08
CA ALA A 79 -11.42 15.76 1.55
C ALA A 79 -11.40 15.74 0.01
N GLY A 80 -11.72 16.87 -0.64
CA GLY A 80 -11.63 17.05 -2.08
C GLY A 80 -10.22 16.79 -2.61
N ARG A 81 -9.20 17.39 -1.97
CA ARG A 81 -7.78 17.15 -2.31
C ARG A 81 -7.37 15.67 -2.18
N CYS A 82 -7.94 14.93 -1.23
CA CYS A 82 -7.72 13.48 -1.13
C CYS A 82 -8.39 12.68 -2.25
N LEU A 83 -9.59 13.10 -2.68
CA LEU A 83 -10.33 12.45 -3.77
C LEU A 83 -9.71 12.74 -5.15
N GLU A 84 -9.13 13.93 -5.32
CA GLU A 84 -8.40 14.33 -6.52
C GLU A 84 -6.97 13.74 -6.57
N ALA A 85 -6.45 13.29 -5.43
CA ALA A 85 -5.13 12.69 -5.36
C ALA A 85 -5.07 11.39 -6.19
N VAL A 86 -3.99 11.28 -6.98
CA VAL A 86 -3.78 10.17 -7.90
C VAL A 86 -3.77 8.81 -7.15
N GLY A 87 -4.38 7.80 -7.77
CA GLY A 87 -4.48 6.42 -7.28
C GLY A 87 -3.16 5.79 -6.83
N VAL A 88 -3.14 5.10 -5.68
CA VAL A 88 -1.99 4.27 -5.23
C VAL A 88 -1.65 3.17 -6.24
N GLU A 89 -2.65 2.70 -7.00
CA GLU A 89 -2.52 1.68 -8.06
C GLU A 89 -1.57 2.13 -9.19
N LEU A 90 -1.43 3.44 -9.44
CA LEU A 90 -0.60 4.00 -10.51
C LEU A 90 0.90 3.99 -10.17
N ALA A 91 1.28 3.64 -8.94
CA ALA A 91 2.69 3.56 -8.54
C ALA A 91 3.45 2.34 -9.12
N GLY A 92 2.76 1.44 -9.83
CA GLY A 92 3.38 0.32 -10.56
C GLY A 92 3.63 0.56 -12.05
N VAL A 93 3.35 1.76 -12.57
CA VAL A 93 3.65 2.14 -13.95
C VAL A 93 4.97 2.93 -13.94
N ASP A 94 5.92 2.54 -14.79
CA ASP A 94 7.28 3.09 -14.91
C ASP A 94 7.32 4.62 -15.09
N ALA A 95 7.15 5.37 -14.00
CA ALA A 95 7.31 6.81 -13.99
C ALA A 95 8.18 7.22 -12.80
N PRO A 96 9.25 8.02 -13.00
CA PRO A 96 10.02 8.61 -11.90
C PRO A 96 9.15 9.43 -10.94
N SER A 97 7.94 9.80 -11.38
CA SER A 97 6.92 10.44 -10.57
C SER A 97 6.17 9.51 -9.60
N SER A 98 6.32 8.18 -9.65
CA SER A 98 5.53 7.28 -8.79
C SER A 98 5.73 7.54 -7.30
N SER A 99 6.97 7.79 -6.88
CA SER A 99 7.29 8.17 -5.49
C SER A 99 6.76 9.56 -5.14
N GLU A 100 6.83 10.51 -6.07
CA GLU A 100 6.35 11.89 -5.85
C GLU A 100 4.82 11.93 -5.78
N VAL A 101 4.14 11.20 -6.66
CA VAL A 101 2.69 10.99 -6.67
C VAL A 101 2.25 10.36 -5.35
N MET A 102 2.93 9.31 -4.92
CA MET A 102 2.64 8.63 -3.66
C MET A 102 2.83 9.57 -2.47
N ARG A 103 3.90 10.38 -2.47
CA ARG A 103 4.17 11.39 -1.44
C ARG A 103 3.11 12.49 -1.45
N GLY A 104 2.72 12.99 -2.62
CA GLY A 104 1.68 14.01 -2.76
C GLY A 104 0.35 13.54 -2.18
N ARG A 105 -0.04 12.30 -2.48
CA ARG A 105 -1.22 11.69 -1.86
C ARG A 105 -1.07 11.50 -0.36
N ALA A 106 0.05 10.95 0.10
CA ALA A 106 0.30 10.75 1.52
C ALA A 106 0.20 12.06 2.32
N LEU A 107 0.67 13.17 1.76
CA LEU A 107 0.56 14.49 2.38
C LEU A 107 -0.91 14.94 2.48
N ALA A 108 -1.70 14.80 1.40
CA ALA A 108 -3.13 15.11 1.43
C ALA A 108 -3.88 14.27 2.47
N GLU A 109 -3.64 12.95 2.50
CA GLU A 109 -4.29 12.03 3.44
C GLU A 109 -3.88 12.30 4.89
N SER A 110 -2.63 12.73 5.13
CA SER A 110 -2.13 13.13 6.45
C SER A 110 -2.73 14.45 6.91
N GLU A 111 -2.95 15.39 6.00
CA GLU A 111 -3.64 16.64 6.29
C GLU A 111 -5.11 16.37 6.70
N LEU A 112 -5.79 15.45 6.01
CA LEU A 112 -7.12 14.99 6.40
C LEU A 112 -7.11 14.37 7.79
N SER A 113 -6.17 13.48 8.09
CA SER A 113 -6.04 12.87 9.42
C SER A 113 -5.83 13.92 10.51
N ARG A 114 -5.00 14.95 10.25
CA ARG A 114 -4.77 16.05 11.20
C ARG A 114 -6.03 16.90 11.42
N GLY A 115 -6.75 17.24 10.35
CA GLY A 115 -8.01 17.99 10.45
C GLY A 115 -9.06 17.22 11.24
N LEU A 116 -9.25 15.95 10.91
CA LEU A 116 -10.19 15.06 11.62
C LEU A 116 -9.80 14.86 13.09
N ARG A 117 -8.51 14.78 13.43
CA ARG A 117 -8.06 14.64 14.83
C ARG A 117 -8.45 15.83 15.71
N VAL A 118 -8.59 17.02 15.13
CA VAL A 118 -9.05 18.22 15.85
C VAL A 118 -10.58 18.26 15.93
N ILE A 119 -11.25 17.97 14.82
CA ILE A 119 -12.71 18.16 14.68
C ILE A 119 -13.51 17.03 15.33
N VAL A 120 -13.07 15.77 15.20
CA VAL A 120 -13.82 14.59 15.64
C VAL A 120 -14.15 14.62 17.14
N PRO A 121 -13.23 14.92 18.08
CA PRO A 121 -13.56 15.00 19.49
C PRO A 121 -14.61 16.09 19.78
N GLN A 122 -14.48 17.26 19.16
CA GLN A 122 -15.40 18.39 19.34
C GLN A 122 -16.81 18.05 18.87
N LEU A 123 -16.93 17.38 17.71
CA LEU A 123 -18.21 16.93 17.20
C LEU A 123 -18.83 15.87 18.09
N ARG A 124 -18.02 14.97 18.66
CA ARG A 124 -18.51 13.86 19.50
C ARG A 124 -19.15 14.36 20.79
N ASP A 125 -18.66 15.46 21.35
CA ASP A 125 -19.23 16.09 22.54
C ASP A 125 -20.62 16.69 22.30
N THR A 126 -20.92 17.08 21.05
CA THR A 126 -22.18 17.76 20.68
C THR A 126 -23.06 16.96 19.71
N ALA A 127 -22.65 15.75 19.33
CA ALA A 127 -23.30 14.98 18.28
C ALA A 127 -24.69 14.48 18.70
N ASP A 128 -25.65 14.60 17.80
CA ASP A 128 -26.88 13.83 17.84
C ASP A 128 -26.64 12.38 17.37
N ARG A 129 -27.71 11.56 17.41
CA ARG A 129 -27.62 10.15 17.00
C ARG A 129 -27.15 9.98 15.56
N GLU A 130 -27.63 10.81 14.63
CA GLU A 130 -27.26 10.71 13.21
C GLU A 130 -25.77 11.07 12.99
N THR A 131 -25.30 12.15 13.63
CA THR A 131 -23.90 12.56 13.54
C THR A 131 -22.98 11.53 14.22
N GLY A 132 -23.42 10.95 15.34
CA GLY A 132 -22.74 9.84 16.00
C GLY A 132 -22.54 8.63 15.09
N GLU A 133 -23.59 8.21 14.37
CA GLU A 133 -23.51 7.10 13.40
C GLU A 133 -22.50 7.39 12.27
N LYS A 134 -22.44 8.65 11.77
CA LYS A 134 -21.45 9.07 10.77
C LYS A 134 -20.02 9.06 11.30
N LEU A 135 -19.82 9.48 12.56
CA LEU A 135 -18.51 9.45 13.22
C LEU A 135 -18.01 8.01 13.40
N ASP A 136 -18.88 7.10 13.83
CA ASP A 136 -18.53 5.69 14.00
C ASP A 136 -18.20 5.03 12.65
N GLN A 137 -18.96 5.36 11.60
CA GLN A 137 -18.66 4.91 10.24
C GLN A 137 -17.30 5.46 9.75
N LEU A 138 -17.01 6.75 9.98
CA LEU A 138 -15.72 7.34 9.64
C LEU A 138 -14.56 6.63 10.36
N GLU A 139 -14.72 6.31 11.64
CA GLU A 139 -13.71 5.59 12.42
C GLU A 139 -13.49 4.16 11.87
N GLU A 140 -14.56 3.46 11.48
CA GLU A 140 -14.44 2.17 10.79
C GLU A 140 -13.63 2.29 9.49
N ARG A 141 -13.92 3.30 8.66
CA ARG A 141 -13.16 3.56 7.42
C ARG A 141 -11.69 3.89 7.71
N TRP A 142 -11.43 4.62 8.79
CA TRP A 142 -10.07 4.93 9.23
C TRP A 142 -9.30 3.66 9.61
N ARG A 143 -9.89 2.78 10.44
CA ARG A 143 -9.25 1.50 10.81
C ARG A 143 -9.00 0.61 9.58
N MET A 144 -9.91 0.64 8.61
CA MET A 144 -9.75 -0.07 7.34
C MET A 144 -8.55 0.44 6.53
N VAL A 145 -8.33 1.77 6.50
CA VAL A 145 -7.14 2.39 5.88
C VAL A 145 -5.85 1.92 6.54
N ALA A 146 -5.77 1.95 7.88
CA ALA A 146 -4.58 1.51 8.61
C ALA A 146 -4.23 0.03 8.32
N THR A 147 -5.27 -0.81 8.28
CA THR A 147 -5.14 -2.23 7.93
C THR A 147 -4.66 -2.41 6.47
N ALA A 148 -5.27 -1.70 5.53
CA ALA A 148 -4.93 -1.78 4.12
C ALA A 148 -3.49 -1.29 3.84
N ARG A 149 -3.05 -0.22 4.51
CA ARG A 149 -1.70 0.31 4.42
C ARG A 149 -0.67 -0.70 4.91
N THR A 150 -0.90 -1.29 6.08
CA THR A 150 -0.01 -2.32 6.65
C THR A 150 0.10 -3.52 5.71
N LEU A 151 -1.03 -3.97 5.16
CA LEU A 151 -1.05 -5.06 4.18
C LEU A 151 -0.25 -4.69 2.92
N HIS A 152 -0.48 -3.52 2.34
CA HIS A 152 0.26 -3.06 1.17
C HIS A 152 1.77 -2.99 1.45
N ASN A 153 2.17 -2.33 2.54
CA ASN A 153 3.58 -2.20 2.93
C ASN A 153 4.24 -3.56 3.17
N SER A 154 3.52 -4.54 3.74
CA SER A 154 4.03 -5.90 3.91
C SER A 154 4.31 -6.60 2.57
N ARG A 155 3.50 -6.36 1.52
CA ARG A 155 3.71 -6.93 0.18
C ARG A 155 4.84 -6.21 -0.55
N VAL A 156 4.94 -4.89 -0.39
CA VAL A 156 6.07 -4.11 -0.90
C VAL A 156 7.39 -4.62 -0.30
N ALA A 157 7.44 -4.83 1.02
CA ALA A 157 8.62 -5.36 1.70
C ALA A 157 9.01 -6.77 1.19
N GLN A 158 8.03 -7.66 0.98
CA GLN A 158 8.27 -8.98 0.40
C GLN A 158 8.80 -8.89 -1.04
N ALA A 159 8.24 -8.01 -1.87
CA ALA A 159 8.71 -7.77 -3.24
C ALA A 159 10.15 -7.25 -3.27
N ILE A 160 10.49 -6.30 -2.41
CA ILE A 160 11.87 -5.79 -2.24
C ILE A 160 12.81 -6.91 -1.78
N GLY A 161 12.38 -7.74 -0.82
CA GLY A 161 13.15 -8.88 -0.32
C GLY A 161 13.49 -9.90 -1.41
N VAL A 162 12.51 -10.29 -2.24
CA VAL A 162 12.74 -11.20 -3.38
C VAL A 162 13.68 -10.58 -4.40
N ARG A 163 13.52 -9.30 -4.72
CA ARG A 163 14.40 -8.58 -5.64
C ARG A 163 15.85 -8.51 -5.15
N ASN A 164 16.05 -8.31 -3.85
CA ASN A 164 17.37 -8.24 -3.23
C ASN A 164 18.02 -9.62 -3.03
N SER A 165 17.29 -10.71 -3.26
CA SER A 165 17.86 -12.07 -3.20
C SER A 165 18.83 -12.33 -4.37
N PRO A 166 19.84 -13.21 -4.21
CA PRO A 166 20.79 -13.50 -5.30
C PRO A 166 20.12 -14.04 -6.56
N ALA A 167 19.08 -14.86 -6.41
CA ALA A 167 18.30 -15.36 -7.53
C ALA A 167 17.46 -14.24 -8.20
N GLY A 168 16.92 -13.30 -7.43
CA GLY A 168 16.20 -12.13 -7.95
C GLY A 168 17.10 -11.17 -8.74
N ARG A 169 18.34 -10.94 -8.27
CA ARG A 169 19.35 -10.15 -8.99
C ARG A 169 19.73 -10.78 -10.33
N LEU A 170 19.94 -12.11 -10.33
CA LEU A 170 20.23 -12.89 -11.55
C LEU A 170 19.04 -12.95 -12.51
N ALA A 171 17.81 -12.88 -12.00
CA ALA A 171 16.60 -12.88 -12.81
C ALA A 171 16.35 -11.57 -13.58
N GLY A 172 17.16 -10.53 -13.35
CA GLY A 172 17.07 -9.28 -14.12
C GLY A 172 15.69 -8.66 -14.08
N VAL A 173 15.02 -8.72 -12.92
CA VAL A 173 13.65 -8.24 -12.75
C VAL A 173 13.59 -6.75 -13.08
N ARG A 174 13.02 -6.41 -14.25
CA ARG A 174 12.87 -5.06 -14.78
C ARG A 174 11.64 -4.32 -14.26
N THR A 175 10.88 -4.91 -13.33
CA THR A 175 9.70 -4.22 -12.77
C THR A 175 10.13 -3.01 -11.92
N PRO A 176 9.36 -1.90 -11.95
CA PRO A 176 9.59 -0.75 -11.09
C PRO A 176 9.75 -1.17 -9.62
N VAL A 177 10.52 -0.39 -8.86
CA VAL A 177 10.67 -0.63 -7.43
C VAL A 177 9.36 -0.24 -6.75
N PRO A 178 8.66 -1.16 -6.07
CA PRO A 178 7.46 -0.80 -5.34
C PRO A 178 7.84 0.11 -4.16
N VAL A 179 7.03 1.13 -3.91
CA VAL A 179 7.26 2.14 -2.88
C VAL A 179 6.24 1.95 -1.76
N THR A 180 6.68 2.02 -0.50
CA THR A 180 5.79 1.96 0.66
C THR A 180 4.94 3.21 0.75
N PHE A 181 3.72 3.07 1.24
CA PHE A 181 2.84 4.19 1.53
C PHE A 181 2.95 4.59 3.00
N ASP A 182 3.37 5.82 3.26
CA ASP A 182 3.57 6.36 4.59
C ASP A 182 2.73 7.62 4.77
N MET A 183 1.67 7.53 5.56
CA MET A 183 0.76 8.63 5.89
C MET A 183 0.50 8.62 7.39
N ASP A 184 0.13 9.77 7.95
CA ASP A 184 -0.43 9.84 9.31
C ASP A 184 -1.81 9.16 9.31
N ASP A 185 -1.88 7.97 9.91
CA ASP A 185 -3.11 7.20 10.11
C ASP A 185 -3.44 6.99 11.58
N ALA A 186 -2.82 7.74 12.50
CA ALA A 186 -3.10 7.57 13.93
C ALA A 186 -4.53 8.01 14.27
N LEU A 187 -5.29 7.10 14.87
CA LEU A 187 -6.65 7.36 15.34
C LEU A 187 -6.64 8.50 16.38
N PRO A 188 -7.66 9.36 16.40
CA PRO A 188 -7.86 10.31 17.50
C PRO A 188 -8.00 9.51 18.81
N GLU A 189 -7.21 9.83 19.82
CA GLU A 189 -7.29 9.15 21.12
C GLU A 189 -8.70 9.34 21.70
N GLY A 190 -9.39 8.23 21.97
CA GLY A 190 -10.76 8.29 22.50
C GLY A 190 -11.44 6.96 22.78
N HIS A 191 -10.99 5.82 22.23
CA HIS A 191 -11.68 4.53 22.43
C HIS A 191 -10.69 3.35 22.47
N ALA A 192 -10.35 2.95 23.69
CA ALA A 192 -9.99 1.59 24.05
C ALA A 192 -11.03 1.07 25.05
#